data_AF-K1SBN5-F1
#
_entry.id   AF-K1SBN5-F1
#
_cell.length_a   1.000
_cell.length_b   1.000
_cell.length_c   1.000
_cell.angle_alpha   90.00
_cell.angle_beta   90.00
_cell.angle_gamma   90.00
#
_symmetry.space_group_name_H-M   'P 1'
#
loop_
_entity.id
_entity.type
_entity.pdbx_description
1 polymer ?
#
loop_
_entity_poly.entity_id
_entity_poly.type
_entity_poly.pdbx_seq_one_letter_code
_entity_poly.pdbx_strand_id
1 'polypeptide(L)'
;MVDDEKPYSVCEDFISRDTELVTAWKILQRYPKPNHLSVYQHYIDCCKSLGIDDIVDKINQMIVVDFIIANEDRHLNNFGLVRNANTLEWIDVAPIFDSGSSLGYDKVTPNMDKQSLIVCKPFKKTYFEQLKLVTSFDWIDFDALKNIDNEILGILNDADENLIDDARKQKII
;
A
#
# COMPACT_ATOMS: atom_id res chain seq x y z
N MET A 1 -7.85 12.09 15.47
CA MET A 1 -8.58 12.96 16.43
C MET A 1 -9.89 12.27 16.79
N VAL A 2 -10.40 12.53 17.99
CA VAL A 2 -11.72 12.08 18.41
C VAL A 2 -12.64 13.29 18.33
N ASP A 3 -13.67 13.21 17.51
CA ASP A 3 -14.79 14.16 17.47
C ASP A 3 -16.04 13.35 17.81
N ASP A 4 -16.92 13.82 18.70
CA ASP A 4 -18.10 13.07 19.18
C ASP A 4 -17.83 11.58 19.52
N GLU A 5 -16.74 11.28 20.25
CA GLU A 5 -16.33 9.91 20.65
C GLU A 5 -16.07 8.93 19.48
N LYS A 6 -15.97 9.42 18.24
CA LYS A 6 -15.68 8.60 17.07
C LYS A 6 -14.28 8.87 16.52
N PRO A 7 -13.59 7.84 16.02
CA PRO A 7 -12.31 8.03 15.35
C PRO A 7 -12.52 8.70 13.99
N TYR A 8 -11.82 9.81 13.75
CA TYR A 8 -11.76 10.47 12.45
C TYR A 8 -10.33 10.48 11.91
N SER A 9 -10.21 10.27 10.59
CA SER A 9 -8.98 10.55 9.86
C SER A 9 -8.74 12.06 9.83
N VAL A 10 -7.53 12.47 10.20
CA VAL A 10 -7.07 13.87 10.11
C VAL A 10 -6.23 14.11 8.85
N CYS A 11 -6.01 13.06 8.05
CA CYS A 11 -5.28 13.18 6.80
C CYS A 11 -6.09 14.00 5.81
N GLU A 12 -5.42 14.94 5.14
CA GLU A 12 -6.02 15.69 4.05
C GLU A 12 -6.41 14.72 2.92
N ASP A 13 -7.57 14.98 2.30
CA ASP A 13 -7.99 14.22 1.12
C ASP A 13 -6.99 14.45 -0.02
N PHE A 14 -6.39 13.38 -0.54
CA PHE A 14 -5.50 13.47 -1.71
C PHE A 14 -6.26 13.69 -3.03
N ILE A 15 -7.59 13.60 -2.98
CA ILE A 15 -8.50 13.90 -4.08
C ILE A 15 -9.32 15.14 -3.71
N SER A 16 -9.61 15.94 -4.72
CA SER A 16 -10.43 17.13 -4.63
C SER A 16 -11.64 17.01 -5.55
N ARG A 17 -12.50 18.04 -5.54
CA ARG A 17 -13.61 18.14 -6.52
C ARG A 17 -13.14 18.20 -7.99
N ASP A 18 -11.88 18.59 -8.22
CA ASP A 18 -11.31 18.82 -9.56
C ASP A 18 -10.31 17.71 -9.96
N THR A 19 -10.08 16.73 -9.08
CA THR A 19 -9.21 15.58 -9.34
C THR A 19 -9.97 14.27 -9.12
N GLU A 20 -9.47 13.19 -9.70
CA GLU A 20 -10.04 11.86 -9.52
C GLU A 20 -8.95 10.81 -9.41
N LEU A 21 -9.26 9.73 -8.69
CA LEU A 21 -8.46 8.51 -8.70
C LEU A 21 -8.86 7.64 -9.90
N VAL A 22 -7.90 7.39 -10.79
CA VAL A 22 -8.01 6.33 -11.79
C VAL A 22 -7.15 5.15 -11.34
N THR A 23 -7.83 4.12 -10.83
CA THR A 23 -7.21 2.89 -10.35
C THR A 23 -6.37 2.19 -11.42
N ALA A 24 -5.33 1.46 -11.00
CA ALA A 24 -4.52 0.62 -11.89
C ALA A 24 -5.37 -0.36 -12.71
N TRP A 25 -6.44 -0.92 -12.14
CA TRP A 25 -7.36 -1.79 -12.86
C TRP A 25 -7.99 -1.10 -14.08
N LYS A 26 -8.52 0.11 -13.92
CA LYS A 26 -9.08 0.91 -15.03
C LYS A 26 -8.04 1.22 -16.11
N ILE A 27 -6.81 1.55 -15.70
CA ILE A 27 -5.71 1.82 -16.64
C ILE A 27 -5.39 0.54 -17.44
N LEU A 28 -5.22 -0.60 -16.77
CA LEU A 28 -4.89 -1.87 -17.40
C LEU A 28 -5.99 -2.39 -18.32
N GLN A 29 -7.25 -2.04 -18.09
CA GLN A 29 -8.35 -2.35 -19.00
C GLN A 29 -8.34 -1.51 -20.28
N ARG A 30 -7.82 -0.27 -20.21
CA ARG A 30 -7.81 0.65 -21.34
C ARG A 30 -6.79 0.26 -22.41
N TYR A 31 -5.71 -0.41 -22.01
CA TYR A 31 -4.59 -0.76 -22.87
C TYR A 31 -4.44 -2.29 -22.95
N PRO A 32 -4.53 -2.88 -24.15
CA PRO A 32 -4.39 -4.33 -24.31
C PRO A 32 -2.99 -4.76 -23.86
N LYS A 33 -2.93 -5.75 -22.96
CA LYS A 33 -1.65 -6.26 -22.46
C LYS A 33 -1.01 -7.19 -23.49
N PRO A 34 0.22 -6.92 -23.96
CA PRO A 34 0.98 -7.88 -24.76
C PRO A 34 1.20 -9.20 -24.00
N ASN A 35 1.16 -10.33 -24.72
CA ASN A 35 1.25 -11.66 -24.10
C ASN A 35 2.57 -11.91 -23.37
N HIS A 36 3.66 -11.31 -23.86
CA HIS A 36 5.00 -11.49 -23.29
C HIS A 36 5.27 -10.62 -22.05
N LEU A 37 4.42 -9.63 -21.76
CA LEU A 37 4.60 -8.74 -20.61
C LEU A 37 3.90 -9.29 -19.36
N SER A 38 4.56 -9.14 -18.22
CA SER A 38 3.93 -9.30 -16.91
C SER A 38 2.92 -8.16 -16.66
N VAL A 39 2.02 -8.36 -15.69
CA VAL A 39 1.09 -7.29 -15.27
C VAL A 39 1.86 -6.08 -14.73
N TYR A 40 2.96 -6.33 -14.01
CA TYR A 40 3.86 -5.29 -13.51
C TYR A 40 4.43 -4.44 -14.65
N GLN A 41 5.11 -5.07 -15.61
CA GLN A 41 5.74 -4.34 -16.70
C GLN A 41 4.71 -3.59 -17.54
N HIS A 42 3.56 -4.23 -17.83
CA HIS A 42 2.47 -3.57 -18.56
C HIS A 42 1.95 -2.33 -17.83
N TYR A 43 1.80 -2.40 -16.50
CA TYR A 43 1.36 -1.25 -15.72
C TYR A 43 2.38 -0.09 -15.77
N ILE A 44 3.67 -0.40 -15.60
CA ILE A 44 4.75 0.59 -15.71
C ILE A 44 4.74 1.24 -17.10
N ASP A 45 4.65 0.45 -18.17
CA ASP A 45 4.66 0.94 -19.54
C ASP A 45 3.43 1.83 -19.81
N CYS A 46 2.25 1.44 -19.32
CA CYS A 46 1.04 2.26 -19.42
C CYS A 46 1.25 3.62 -18.73
N CYS A 47 1.71 3.64 -17.48
CA CYS A 47 1.88 4.89 -16.72
C CYS A 47 2.91 5.82 -17.38
N LYS A 48 4.04 5.28 -17.86
CA LYS A 48 5.02 6.06 -18.61
C LYS A 48 4.43 6.65 -19.90
N SER A 49 3.62 5.89 -20.63
CA SER A 49 2.93 6.41 -21.82
C SER A 49 1.90 7.52 -21.51
N LEU A 50 1.47 7.62 -20.24
CA LEU A 50 0.60 8.66 -19.73
C LEU A 50 1.36 9.87 -19.17
N GLY A 51 2.71 9.87 -19.23
CA GLY A 51 3.56 10.95 -18.74
C GLY A 51 3.99 10.84 -17.28
N ILE A 52 3.76 9.69 -16.63
CA ILE A 52 4.19 9.45 -15.24
C ILE A 52 5.52 8.70 -15.25
N ASP A 53 6.61 9.45 -15.26
CA ASP A 53 7.96 8.90 -15.43
C ASP A 53 8.54 8.26 -14.15
N ASP A 54 8.13 8.75 -12.98
CA ASP A 54 8.58 8.29 -11.65
C ASP A 54 7.82 7.06 -11.12
N ILE A 55 6.96 6.46 -11.95
CA ILE A 55 6.09 5.34 -11.55
C ILE A 55 6.86 4.16 -10.94
N VAL A 56 8.07 3.88 -11.41
CA VAL A 56 8.89 2.78 -10.87
C VAL A 56 9.27 3.06 -9.42
N ASP A 57 9.65 4.29 -9.09
CA ASP A 57 10.05 4.68 -7.74
C ASP A 57 8.84 4.65 -6.79
N LYS A 58 7.68 5.12 -7.26
CA LYS A 58 6.43 5.07 -6.48
C LYS A 58 5.96 3.64 -6.22
N ILE A 59 6.13 2.73 -7.19
CA ILE A 59 5.80 1.32 -6.99
C ILE A 59 6.83 0.61 -6.10
N ASN A 60 8.11 0.97 -6.18
CA ASN A 60 9.12 0.52 -5.22
C ASN A 60 8.71 0.87 -3.79
N GLN A 61 8.33 2.13 -3.55
CA GLN A 61 7.85 2.60 -2.25
C GLN A 61 6.64 1.81 -1.77
N MET A 62 5.62 1.64 -2.62
CA MET A 62 4.42 0.88 -2.28
C MET A 62 4.74 -0.56 -1.89
N ILE A 63 5.56 -1.27 -2.67
CA ILE A 63 5.91 -2.67 -2.40
C ILE A 63 6.68 -2.80 -1.08
N VAL A 64 7.62 -1.89 -0.81
CA VAL A 64 8.41 -1.92 0.43
C VAL A 64 7.55 -1.61 1.65
N VAL A 65 6.69 -0.59 1.57
CA VAL A 65 5.77 -0.26 2.66
C VAL A 65 4.83 -1.43 2.92
N ASP A 66 4.19 -2.00 1.89
CA ASP A 66 3.32 -3.17 2.01
C ASP A 66 4.04 -4.38 2.62
N PHE A 67 5.32 -4.55 2.29
CA PHE A 67 6.16 -5.61 2.87
C PHE A 67 6.37 -5.38 4.37
N ILE A 68 6.72 -4.16 4.79
CA ILE A 68 6.99 -3.80 6.19
C ILE A 68 5.73 -4.00 7.06
N ILE A 69 4.57 -3.54 6.59
CA ILE A 69 3.32 -3.63 7.36
C ILE A 69 2.55 -4.94 7.12
N ALA A 70 3.11 -5.85 6.32
CA ALA A 70 2.46 -7.08 5.89
C ALA A 70 1.01 -6.86 5.39
N ASN A 71 0.82 -5.95 4.43
CA ASN A 71 -0.48 -5.69 3.81
C ASN A 71 -0.93 -6.84 2.90
N GLU A 72 -1.99 -7.56 3.31
CA GLU A 72 -2.48 -8.75 2.60
C GLU A 72 -3.51 -8.43 1.50
N ASP A 73 -3.98 -7.19 1.39
CA ASP A 73 -5.06 -6.82 0.47
C ASP A 73 -4.69 -5.76 -0.57
N ARG A 74 -3.39 -5.56 -0.86
CA ARG A 74 -2.99 -4.70 -1.99
C ARG A 74 -3.47 -5.30 -3.32
N HIS A 75 -4.50 -4.70 -3.93
CA HIS A 75 -5.02 -5.09 -5.24
C HIS A 75 -5.10 -3.92 -6.23
N LEU A 76 -5.41 -4.20 -7.50
CA LEU A 76 -5.39 -3.21 -8.60
C LEU A 76 -6.39 -2.02 -8.45
N ASN A 77 -7.24 -2.02 -7.43
CA ASN A 77 -8.11 -0.88 -7.12
C ASN A 77 -7.60 -0.03 -5.95
N ASN A 78 -6.58 -0.51 -5.22
CA ASN A 78 -5.98 0.11 -4.04
C ASN A 78 -4.73 0.95 -4.39
N PHE A 79 -4.51 1.25 -5.67
CA PHE A 79 -3.49 2.16 -6.18
C PHE A 79 -3.85 2.58 -7.60
N GLY A 80 -3.21 3.63 -8.10
CA GLY A 80 -3.48 4.16 -9.43
C GLY A 80 -2.83 5.53 -9.62
N LEU A 81 -3.43 6.33 -10.51
CA LEU A 81 -2.97 7.67 -10.82
C LEU A 81 -4.04 8.69 -10.44
N VAL A 82 -3.61 9.88 -10.07
CA VAL A 82 -4.45 11.07 -9.93
C VAL A 82 -4.53 11.77 -11.27
N ARG A 83 -5.75 12.10 -11.69
CA ARG A 83 -6.03 12.81 -12.94
C ARG A 83 -6.84 14.07 -12.65
N ASN A 84 -6.58 15.15 -13.39
CA ASN A 84 -7.46 16.31 -13.39
C ASN A 84 -8.78 15.92 -14.06
N ALA A 85 -9.89 16.02 -13.34
CA ALA A 85 -11.20 15.61 -13.84
C ALA A 85 -11.75 16.57 -14.91
N ASN A 86 -11.29 17.83 -14.92
CA ASN A 86 -11.73 18.86 -15.85
C ASN A 86 -10.93 18.86 -17.16
N THR A 87 -9.62 18.61 -17.11
CA THR A 87 -8.71 18.65 -18.27
C THR A 87 -8.32 17.27 -18.79
N LEU A 88 -8.53 16.21 -17.99
CA LEU A 88 -8.08 14.83 -18.23
C LEU A 88 -6.55 14.65 -18.23
N GLU A 89 -5.80 15.65 -17.77
CA GLU A 89 -4.35 15.56 -17.61
C GLU A 89 -3.98 14.66 -16.42
N TRP A 90 -3.00 13.79 -16.63
CA TRP A 90 -2.44 12.93 -15.58
C TRP A 90 -1.49 13.74 -14.70
N ILE A 91 -1.70 13.69 -13.40
CA ILE A 91 -1.02 14.58 -12.44
C ILE A 91 0.13 13.86 -11.75
N ASP A 92 -0.16 12.77 -11.04
CA ASP A 92 0.81 12.03 -10.22
C ASP A 92 0.30 10.60 -9.95
N VAL A 93 1.12 9.76 -9.34
CA VAL A 93 0.72 8.51 -8.72
C VAL A 93 -0.06 8.79 -7.44
N ALA A 94 -1.15 8.06 -7.22
CA ALA A 94 -1.88 8.17 -5.97
C ALA A 94 -0.98 7.77 -4.77
N PRO A 95 -1.08 8.45 -3.62
CA PRO A 95 -0.37 8.05 -2.41
C PRO A 95 -0.77 6.64 -1.98
N ILE A 96 -0.04 6.04 -1.06
CA ILE A 96 -0.42 4.74 -0.49
C ILE A 96 -1.66 4.96 0.39
N PHE A 97 -2.74 4.25 0.08
CA PHE A 97 -3.99 4.28 0.86
C PHE A 97 -4.52 2.84 1.05
N ASP A 98 -5.64 2.70 1.77
CA ASP A 98 -6.35 1.42 1.96
C ASP A 98 -5.42 0.29 2.43
N SER A 99 -4.71 0.55 3.54
CA SER A 99 -3.74 -0.40 4.13
C SER A 99 -4.21 -0.88 5.50
N GLY A 100 -5.53 -0.90 5.73
CA GLY A 100 -6.12 -1.40 6.97
C GLY A 100 -6.02 -2.93 7.10
N SER A 101 -5.90 -3.63 5.97
CA SER A 101 -5.75 -5.09 5.89
C SER A 101 -4.30 -5.55 6.13
N SER A 102 -3.66 -4.98 7.13
CA SER A 102 -2.25 -5.13 7.47
C SER A 102 -2.07 -5.73 8.86
N LEU A 103 -0.83 -6.08 9.24
CA LEU A 103 -0.48 -6.55 10.58
C LEU A 103 -1.38 -7.71 11.07
N GLY A 104 -1.74 -8.61 10.14
CA GLY A 104 -2.58 -9.79 10.40
C GLY A 104 -3.99 -9.48 10.91
N TYR A 105 -4.59 -8.35 10.50
CA TYR A 105 -5.88 -7.82 11.01
C TYR A 105 -7.01 -8.85 11.16
N ASP A 106 -7.12 -9.83 10.24
CA ASP A 106 -8.17 -10.86 10.21
C ASP A 106 -7.71 -12.22 10.77
N LYS A 107 -6.46 -12.31 11.24
CA LYS A 107 -5.85 -13.56 11.73
C LYS A 107 -5.90 -13.62 13.24
N VAL A 108 -6.16 -14.82 13.76
CA VAL A 108 -5.91 -15.12 15.18
C VAL A 108 -4.42 -15.05 15.48
N THR A 109 -4.04 -14.61 16.68
CA THR A 109 -2.64 -14.36 17.09
C THR A 109 -1.67 -15.49 16.75
N PRO A 110 -1.98 -16.79 16.97
CA PRO A 110 -1.06 -17.88 16.62
C PRO A 110 -0.79 -18.07 15.12
N ASN A 111 -1.59 -17.45 14.26
CA ASN A 111 -1.52 -17.63 12.80
C ASN A 111 -0.99 -16.39 12.07
N MET A 112 -0.72 -15.28 12.76
CA MET A 112 -0.33 -14.00 12.14
C MET A 112 0.99 -14.08 11.36
N ASP A 113 1.94 -14.91 11.80
CA ASP A 113 3.25 -15.12 11.16
C ASP A 113 3.30 -16.37 10.28
N LYS A 114 2.15 -17.04 10.08
CA LYS A 114 2.12 -18.29 9.33
C LYS A 114 2.19 -18.00 7.84
N GLN A 115 3.40 -18.01 7.29
CA GLN A 115 3.71 -17.67 5.89
C GLN A 115 2.82 -18.35 4.85
N SER A 116 2.31 -19.57 5.12
CA SER A 116 1.39 -20.28 4.22
C SER A 116 0.02 -19.62 4.07
N LEU A 117 -0.38 -18.78 5.01
CA LEU A 117 -1.66 -18.05 5.01
C LEU A 117 -1.53 -16.65 4.42
N ILE A 118 -0.30 -16.19 4.23
CA ILE A 118 0.00 -14.85 3.77
C ILE A 118 -0.09 -14.81 2.26
N VAL A 119 -1.12 -14.15 1.75
CA VAL A 119 -1.31 -13.88 0.32
C VAL A 119 -0.70 -12.52 0.01
N CYS A 120 0.04 -12.45 -1.08
CA CYS A 120 0.52 -11.18 -1.62
C CYS A 120 -0.05 -10.98 -3.02
N LYS A 121 -0.38 -9.73 -3.34
CA LYS A 121 -0.93 -9.21 -4.59
C LYS A 121 -0.34 -7.79 -4.76
N PRO A 122 -0.38 -7.16 -5.95
CA PRO A 122 -1.09 -7.55 -7.17
C PRO A 122 -0.22 -8.24 -8.22
N PHE A 123 1.12 -8.19 -8.10
CA PHE A 123 2.02 -8.60 -9.18
C PHE A 123 2.59 -10.00 -9.00
N LYS A 124 2.79 -10.42 -7.75
CA LYS A 124 3.34 -11.71 -7.35
C LYS A 124 2.47 -12.31 -6.25
N LYS A 125 2.69 -13.59 -5.95
CA LYS A 125 1.86 -14.35 -4.99
C LYS A 125 2.39 -14.35 -3.56
N THR A 126 3.66 -13.96 -3.36
CA THR A 126 4.32 -13.92 -2.06
C THR A 126 5.07 -12.60 -1.89
N TYR A 127 5.22 -12.13 -0.65
CA TYR A 127 5.90 -10.88 -0.33
C TYR A 127 7.34 -10.85 -0.87
N PHE A 128 8.11 -11.92 -0.67
CA PHE A 128 9.48 -12.01 -1.15
C PHE A 128 9.59 -11.96 -2.67
N GLU A 129 8.66 -12.60 -3.40
CA GLU A 129 8.65 -12.50 -4.87
C GLU A 129 8.24 -11.10 -5.34
N GLN A 130 7.36 -10.42 -4.61
CA GLN A 130 6.98 -9.05 -4.93
C GLN A 130 8.13 -8.08 -4.64
N LEU A 131 8.84 -8.27 -3.52
CA LEU A 131 10.02 -7.48 -3.16
C LEU A 131 11.14 -7.59 -4.20
N LYS A 132 11.28 -8.72 -4.91
CA LYS A 132 12.22 -8.85 -6.05
C LYS A 132 11.93 -7.92 -7.23
N LEU A 133 10.75 -7.29 -7.29
CA LEU A 133 10.44 -6.26 -8.29
C LEU A 133 11.04 -4.91 -7.93
N VAL A 134 11.42 -4.70 -6.66
CA VAL A 134 11.98 -3.43 -6.18
C VAL A 134 13.39 -3.26 -6.76
N THR A 135 13.59 -2.17 -7.48
CA THR A 135 14.87 -1.89 -8.16
C THR A 135 15.81 -0.99 -7.37
N SER A 136 15.31 -0.23 -6.40
CA SER A 136 16.12 0.63 -5.53
C SER A 136 15.48 0.79 -4.16
N PHE A 137 16.34 0.94 -3.15
CA PHE A 137 16.00 1.28 -1.76
C PHE A 137 16.62 2.62 -1.34
N ASP A 138 17.16 3.41 -2.29
CA ASP A 138 17.91 4.64 -1.98
C ASP A 138 17.03 5.75 -1.37
N TRP A 139 15.70 5.61 -1.48
CA TRP A 139 14.71 6.55 -0.95
C TRP A 139 14.42 6.36 0.55
N ILE A 140 14.75 5.19 1.12
CA ILE A 140 14.42 4.87 2.51
C ILE A 140 15.65 4.93 3.39
N ASP A 141 15.57 5.73 4.44
CA ASP A 141 16.55 5.72 5.53
C ASP A 141 16.17 4.61 6.53
N PHE A 142 16.82 3.45 6.41
CA PHE A 142 16.59 2.33 7.33
C PHE A 142 17.01 2.64 8.76
N ASP A 143 17.92 3.61 8.98
CA ASP A 143 18.27 4.02 10.34
C ASP A 143 17.13 4.77 11.02
N ALA A 144 16.28 5.46 10.25
CA ALA A 144 15.06 6.09 10.76
C ALA A 144 13.98 5.07 11.19
N LEU A 145 14.10 3.80 10.78
CA LEU A 145 13.22 2.72 11.23
C LEU A 145 13.71 2.04 12.51
N LYS A 146 14.86 2.42 13.06
CA LYS A 146 15.33 1.88 14.34
C LYS A 146 14.31 2.24 15.43
N ASN A 147 13.94 1.24 16.24
CA ASN A 147 12.94 1.35 17.31
C ASN A 147 11.48 1.52 16.84
N ILE A 148 11.17 1.25 15.56
CA ILE A 148 9.79 1.29 15.06
C ILE A 148 8.86 0.33 15.81
N ASP A 149 9.39 -0.79 16.32
CA ASP A 149 8.71 -1.73 17.21
C ASP A 149 8.19 -1.05 18.48
N ASN A 150 9.01 -0.20 19.11
CA ASN A 150 8.62 0.57 20.29
C ASN A 150 7.58 1.65 19.95
N GLU A 151 7.70 2.31 18.80
CA GLU A 151 6.70 3.28 18.34
C GLU A 151 5.35 2.62 18.05
N ILE A 152 5.36 1.50 17.34
CA ILE A 152 4.16 0.69 17.07
C ILE A 152 3.54 0.23 18.39
N LEU A 153 4.34 -0.30 19.32
CA LEU A 153 3.85 -0.72 20.63
C LEU A 153 3.24 0.44 21.42
N GLY A 154 3.86 1.63 21.37
CA GLY A 154 3.31 2.85 21.95
C GLY A 154 1.93 3.19 21.40
N ILE A 155 1.80 3.24 20.07
CA ILE A 155 0.52 3.50 19.39
C ILE A 155 -0.54 2.45 19.77
N LEU A 156 -0.17 1.18 19.81
CA LEU A 156 -1.10 0.09 20.16
C LEU A 156 -1.50 0.10 21.64
N ASN A 157 -0.68 0.65 22.53
CA ASN A 157 -1.01 0.79 23.95
C ASN A 157 -1.97 1.96 24.22
N ASP A 158 -2.05 2.94 23.32
CA ASP A 158 -3.05 4.01 23.38
C ASP A 158 -4.44 3.54 22.94
N ALA A 159 -4.55 2.36 22.31
CA ALA A 159 -5.83 1.76 21.94
C ALA A 159 -6.58 1.23 23.17
N ASP A 160 -7.92 1.24 23.10
CA ASP A 160 -8.78 0.64 24.13
C ASP A 160 -8.41 -0.85 24.32
N GLU A 161 -8.22 -1.25 25.57
CA GLU A 161 -7.84 -2.61 25.97
C GLU A 161 -8.83 -3.68 25.50
N ASN A 162 -10.09 -3.30 25.24
CA ASN A 162 -11.11 -4.20 24.70
C ASN A 162 -10.99 -4.44 23.19
N LEU A 163 -10.17 -3.67 22.48
CA LEU A 163 -9.97 -3.79 21.02
C LEU A 163 -8.78 -4.67 20.64
N ILE A 164 -7.71 -4.66 21.45
CA ILE A 164 -6.49 -5.42 21.18
C ILE A 164 -5.80 -5.90 22.46
N ASP A 165 -5.64 -7.21 22.60
CA ASP A 165 -4.93 -7.81 23.74
C ASP A 165 -3.40 -7.73 23.61
N ASP A 166 -2.71 -7.83 24.74
CA ASP A 166 -1.25 -7.73 24.78
C ASP A 166 -0.56 -8.84 23.99
N ALA A 167 -1.13 -10.05 23.93
CA ALA A 167 -0.54 -11.14 23.17
C ALA A 167 -0.49 -10.82 21.67
N ARG A 168 -1.52 -10.14 21.15
CA ARG A 168 -1.57 -9.65 19.78
C ARG A 168 -0.62 -8.49 19.55
N LYS A 169 -0.54 -7.51 20.48
CA LYS A 169 0.44 -6.41 20.37
C LYS A 169 1.88 -6.94 20.28
N GLN A 170 2.23 -7.89 21.15
CA GLN A 170 3.55 -8.53 21.16
C GLN A 170 3.84 -9.39 19.91
N LYS A 171 2.80 -9.82 19.19
CA LYS A 171 2.95 -10.59 17.95
C LYS A 171 3.15 -9.70 16.72
N ILE A 172 2.71 -8.44 16.79
CA ILE A 172 2.86 -7.44 15.73
C ILE A 172 4.30 -6.90 15.68
N ILE A 173 4.91 -6.71 16.85
CA ILE A 173 6.29 -6.23 16.99
C ILE A 173 7.34 -7.31 16.78
#